data_AF-A0A2E3QTE2-F1
#
_entry.id   AF-A0A2E3QTE2-F1
#
_cell.length_a   1.000
_cell.length_b   1.000
_cell.length_c   1.000
_cell.angle_alpha   90.00
_cell.angle_beta   90.00
_cell.angle_gamma   90.00
#
_symmetry.space_group_name_H-M   'P 1'
#
loop_
_entity.id
_entity.type
_entity.pdbx_description
1 polymer ?
#
loop_
_entity_poly.entity_id
_entity_poly.type
_entity_poly.pdbx_seq_one_letter_code
_entity_poly.pdbx_strand_id
1 'polypeptide(L)' 'MFDLQASDSVDLQPGDRIDVRTAIRVGDVVSLDRIESDLVHLRAVPPEQRSTCGVSLYVIQRGEQPGQVVLKEYRPA' A
#
# COMPACT_ATOMS: atom_id res chain seq x y z
N MET A 1 6.42 -23.44 -9.49
CA MET A 1 5.64 -22.50 -10.31
C MET A 1 4.63 -21.89 -9.36
N PHE A 2 4.88 -20.68 -8.86
CA PHE A 2 3.95 -20.01 -7.94
C PHE A 2 2.98 -19.20 -8.79
N ASP A 3 1.75 -19.71 -8.87
CA ASP A 3 0.58 -19.01 -9.41
C ASP A 3 0.25 -17.88 -8.43
N LEU A 4 0.62 -16.64 -8.77
CA LEU A 4 0.15 -15.44 -8.09
C LEU A 4 -1.26 -15.12 -8.61
N GLN A 5 -2.21 -15.97 -8.24
CA GLN A 5 -3.62 -15.69 -8.43
C GLN A 5 -4.11 -14.75 -7.34
N ALA A 6 -4.85 -13.74 -7.80
CA ALA A 6 -5.75 -12.87 -7.05
C ALA A 6 -5.12 -11.75 -6.21
N SER A 7 -5.63 -10.57 -6.49
CA SER A 7 -5.49 -9.30 -5.77
C SER A 7 -6.03 -9.39 -4.34
N ASP A 8 -5.36 -10.13 -3.47
CA ASP A 8 -5.63 -10.00 -2.04
C ASP A 8 -4.91 -8.75 -1.53
N SER A 9 -5.70 -7.89 -0.88
CA SER A 9 -5.23 -6.82 -0.01
C SER A 9 -4.05 -7.35 0.80
N VAL A 10 -2.94 -6.61 0.88
CA VAL A 10 -1.83 -7.04 1.74
C VAL A 10 -2.35 -7.13 3.17
N ASP A 11 -2.52 -8.36 3.65
CA ASP A 11 -2.98 -8.66 5.01
C ASP A 11 -1.84 -8.38 5.97
N LEU A 12 -1.81 -7.15 6.49
CA LEU A 12 -0.82 -6.72 7.47
C LEU A 12 -1.11 -7.41 8.81
N GLN A 13 -0.15 -8.21 9.27
CA GLN A 13 -0.21 -8.93 10.53
C GLN A 13 0.54 -8.15 11.62
N PRO A 14 0.10 -8.25 12.88
CA PRO A 14 0.86 -7.71 14.00
C PRO A 14 2.28 -8.29 14.02
N GLY A 15 3.28 -7.40 14.03
CA GLY A 15 4.69 -7.78 13.98
C GLY A 15 5.35 -7.63 12.60
N ASP A 16 4.56 -7.41 11.54
CA ASP A 16 5.11 -7.07 10.22
C ASP A 16 5.93 -5.78 10.28
N ARG A 17 7.04 -5.82 9.55
CA ARG A 17 7.90 -4.67 9.28
C ARG A 17 7.43 -3.99 8.01
N ILE A 18 7.24 -2.68 8.09
CA ILE A 18 6.91 -1.85 6.94
C ILE A 18 8.17 -1.08 6.55
N ASP A 19 8.66 -1.33 5.34
CA ASP A 19 9.78 -0.58 4.76
C ASP A 19 9.27 0.44 3.75
N VAL A 20 9.50 1.71 4.06
CA VAL A 20 9.04 2.86 3.29
C VAL A 20 10.10 3.20 2.25
N ARG A 21 9.83 2.83 0.99
CA ARG A 21 10.81 2.94 -0.10
C ARG A 21 10.90 4.34 -0.72
N THR A 22 9.92 5.21 -0.44
CA THR A 22 9.82 6.56 -1.00
C THR A 22 9.32 7.54 0.05
N ALA A 23 9.56 8.85 -0.14
CA ALA A 23 8.91 9.86 0.67
C ALA A 23 7.39 9.81 0.45
N ILE A 24 6.63 9.93 1.53
CA ILE A 24 5.18 9.70 1.53
C ILE A 24 4.46 10.78 2.31
N ARG A 25 3.35 11.25 1.77
CA ARG A 25 2.53 12.33 2.30
C ARG A 25 1.06 11.96 2.32
N VAL A 26 0.31 12.67 3.15
CA VAL A 26 -1.16 12.60 3.13
C VAL A 26 -1.66 13.01 1.75
N GLY A 27 -2.56 12.22 1.18
CA GLY A 27 -3.07 12.37 -0.19
C GLY A 27 -2.32 11.55 -1.23
N ASP A 28 -1.14 11.01 -0.91
CA ASP A 28 -0.43 10.13 -1.83
C ASP A 28 -1.19 8.81 -1.99
N VAL A 29 -1.14 8.27 -3.20
CA VAL A 29 -1.58 6.91 -3.50
C VAL A 29 -0.37 6.00 -3.38
N VAL A 30 -0.50 4.91 -2.65
CA VAL A 30 0.57 3.96 -2.36
C VAL A 30 0.16 2.54 -2.73
N SER A 31 1.16 1.71 -2.96
CA SER A 31 1.05 0.26 -3.07
C SER A 31 1.67 -0.38 -1.83
N LEU A 32 1.14 -1.53 -1.46
CA LEU A 32 1.69 -2.43 -0.46
C LEU A 32 2.07 -3.72 -1.17
N ASP A 33 3.30 -4.18 -0.98
CA ASP A 33 3.78 -5.44 -1.54
C ASP A 33 4.47 -6.24 -0.44
N ARG A 34 3.95 -7.44 -0.12
CA ARG A 34 4.64 -8.36 0.79
C ARG A 34 5.79 -9.03 0.05
N ILE A 35 7.01 -8.83 0.53
CA ILE A 35 8.24 -9.34 -0.10
C ILE A 35 8.80 -10.53 0.68
N GLU A 36 8.67 -10.50 2.00
CA GLU A 36 9.03 -11.60 2.90
C GLU A 36 7.87 -11.91 3.83
N SER A 37 7.96 -12.99 4.60
CA SER A 37 6.90 -13.39 5.53
C SER A 37 6.52 -12.27 6.52
N ASP A 38 7.47 -11.42 6.90
CA ASP A 38 7.34 -10.34 7.87
C ASP A 38 7.69 -8.96 7.29
N LEU A 39 7.93 -8.83 5.98
CA LEU A 39 8.35 -7.57 5.35
C LEU A 39 7.38 -7.13 4.25
N VAL A 40 6.83 -5.93 4.44
CA VAL A 40 5.97 -5.27 3.46
C VAL A 40 6.63 -3.97 3.00
N HIS A 41 6.74 -3.82 1.68
CA HIS A 41 7.17 -2.57 1.08
C HIS A 41 5.97 -1.64 0.90
N LEU A 42 6.19 -0.37 1.26
CA LEU A 42 5.23 0.69 1.07
C LEU A 42 5.85 1.74 0.13
N ARG A 43 5.19 1.99 -1.00
CA ARG A 43 5.71 2.85 -2.07
C ARG A 43 4.64 3.77 -2.64
N ALA A 44 4.99 5.04 -2.85
CA ALA A 44 4.16 5.98 -3.58
C ALA A 44 4.03 5.59 -5.07
N VAL A 45 2.81 5.61 -5.58
CA VAL A 45 2.47 5.30 -6.97
C VAL A 45 2.12 6.60 -7.71
N PRO A 46 2.92 6.98 -8.73
CA PRO A 46 2.65 8.13 -9.58
C PRO A 46 1.29 7.99 -10.30
N PRO A 47 0.55 9.08 -10.54
CA PRO A 47 -0.74 9.07 -11.24
C PRO A 47 -0.75 8.24 -12.52
N GLU A 48 0.30 8.35 -13.33
CA GLU A 48 0.47 7.67 -14.61
C GLU A 48 0.58 6.13 -14.50
N GLN A 49 0.92 5.61 -13.32
CA GLN A 49 1.08 4.17 -13.07
C GLN A 49 -0.13 3.55 -12.36
N ARG A 50 -1.07 4.36 -11.84
CA ARG A 50 -2.16 3.87 -10.99
C ARG A 50 -3.11 2.93 -11.72
N SER A 51 -3.42 3.22 -12.98
CA SER A 51 -4.33 2.39 -13.79
C SER A 51 -3.69 1.09 -14.28
N THR A 52 -2.36 1.01 -14.27
CA THR A 52 -1.59 -0.15 -14.75
C THR A 52 -1.02 -0.98 -13.61
N CYS A 53 -1.20 -0.54 -12.37
CA CYS A 53 -0.72 -1.25 -11.19
C CYS A 53 -1.63 -2.47 -10.98
N GLY A 54 -1.07 -3.68 -11.15
CA GLY A 54 -1.79 -4.94 -10.96
C GLY A 54 -2.05 -5.31 -9.49
N VAL A 55 -1.77 -4.39 -8.56
CA VAL A 55 -1.91 -4.56 -7.11
C VAL A 55 -2.91 -3.55 -6.55
N SER A 56 -3.48 -3.87 -5.40
CA SER A 56 -4.37 -2.96 -4.68
C SER A 56 -3.63 -1.68 -4.31
N LEU A 57 -4.24 -0.55 -4.63
CA LEU A 57 -3.73 0.77 -4.30
C LEU A 57 -4.49 1.35 -3.12
N TYR A 58 -3.83 2.21 -2.35
CA TYR A 58 -4.40 2.85 -1.18
C TYR A 58 -4.09 4.34 -1.17
N VAL A 59 -5.05 5.18 -0.81
CA VAL A 59 -4.81 6.60 -0.53
C VAL A 59 -4.49 6.79 0.95
N ILE A 60 -3.46 7.57 1.22
CA ILE A 60 -3.04 7.93 2.57
C ILE A 60 -3.93 9.06 3.08
N GLN A 61 -4.63 8.79 4.17
CA GLN A 61 -5.46 9.75 4.86
C GLN A 61 -4.94 9.96 6.28
N ARG A 62 -5.14 11.17 6.80
CA ARG A 62 -4.89 11.44 8.21
C ARG A 62 -5.98 10.73 9.03
N GLY A 63 -5.55 9.99 10.06
CA GLY A 63 -6.46 9.38 11.01
C GLY A 63 -7.10 10.39 11.96
N GLU A 64 -8.00 9.92 12.80
CA GLU A 64 -8.71 10.74 13.79
C GLU A 64 -7.76 11.21 14.91
N GLN A 65 -6.73 10.42 15.21
CA GLN A 65 -5.75 10.73 16.25
C GLN A 65 -4.49 11.39 15.67
N PRO A 66 -3.83 12.31 16.41
CA PRO A 66 -2.53 12.85 16.02
C PRO A 66 -1.50 11.73 15.83
N GLY A 67 -0.82 11.72 14.68
CA GLY A 67 0.16 10.68 14.33
C GLY A 67 -0.44 9.42 13.72
N GLN A 68 -1.77 9.28 13.70
CA GLN A 68 -2.44 8.17 13.01
C GLN A 68 -2.55 8.44 11.52
N VAL A 69 -2.29 7.41 10.72
CA VAL A 69 -2.49 7.40 9.28
C VAL A 69 -3.41 6.23 8.94
N VAL A 70 -4.34 6.45 8.02
CA VAL A 70 -5.28 5.45 7.52
C VAL A 70 -5.03 5.24 6.04
N LEU A 71 -4.88 3.97 5.64
CA LEU A 71 -4.80 3.56 4.25
C LEU A 71 -6.20 3.17 3.79
N LYS A 72 -6.76 3.94 2.86
CA LYS A 72 -8.09 3.64 2.28
C LYS A 72 -7.92 3.12 0.86
N GLU A 73 -8.62 2.06 0.49
CA GLU A 73 -8.57 1.50 -0.86
C GLU A 73 -8.82 2.61 -1.90
N TYR A 74 -7.88 2.76 -2.85
CA TYR A 74 -7.96 3.70 -3.95
C TYR A 74 -8.66 3.04 -5.13
N ARG A 75 -9.85 3.54 -5.48
CA ARG A 75 -10.56 3.15 -6.69
C ARG A 75 -10.50 4.29 -7.69
N PRO A 76 -9.84 4.13 -8.86
CA PRO A 76 -9.93 5.12 -9.92
C PRO A 76 -11.40 5.22 -10.37
N ALA A 77 -11.85 6.46 -10.58
CA ALA A 77 -13.20 6.78 -11.04
C ALA A 77 -13.39 6.50 -12.54
#